data_AF-A0A357C3B9-F1
#
_entry.id   AF-A0A357C3B9-F1
#
_cell.length_a   1.000
_cell.length_b   1.000
_cell.length_c   1.000
_cell.angle_alpha   90.00
_cell.angle_beta   90.00
_cell.angle_gamma   90.00
#
_symmetry.space_group_name_H-M   'P 1'
#
loop_
_entity.id
_entity.type
_entity.pdbx_description
1 polymer ?
#
loop_
_entity_poly.entity_id
_entity_poly.type
_entity_poly.pdbx_seq_one_letter_code
_entity_poly.pdbx_strand_id
1 'polypeptide(L)'
;MQHKCQTIKNYWRCKAVNRLMLIVSMTAVLFPSACASPTVKTTALAPAKFHEAAKLKEVAVLPFDGADGMEIAAEIEGVLSAINIGDKQYFTIVDRTRLDRIISEMKLTQSALVDPNTAASLGKMVGAKGIYTGVITVSNISNSYYSEDRSKCVQTQTKYDKKGRPYEGPCIKWSKYTVNCIKRIANLSVTPKLIEVETGRVVYANNISGTASSSACQDSSAPLANPFELMQMARRSVKHKFRTDVAPYYITFEIKLMDSTEGISSKEAEKKFEQCIDFAKNNRLDRACELWGEARILSPNSASILYNLGICSEMAGDLEQAYDLYKKADRQMGRPDEKVSSALYRVSAQIQQQKKLREEMAK
;
A
#
# COMPACT_ATOMS: atom_id res chain seq x y z
N MET A 1 -46.20 38.10 40.39
CA MET A 1 -45.51 38.80 39.28
C MET A 1 -44.54 39.81 39.88
N GLN A 2 -43.42 40.02 39.17
CA GLN A 2 -42.26 40.87 39.48
C GLN A 2 -42.65 42.28 40.03
N HIS A 3 -41.85 43.00 40.81
CA HIS A 3 -40.52 43.54 40.51
C HIS A 3 -40.02 44.38 41.71
N LYS A 4 -38.70 44.41 41.96
CA LYS A 4 -37.80 45.60 41.99
C LYS A 4 -36.59 45.42 42.90
N CYS A 5 -35.42 45.75 42.35
CA CYS A 5 -34.16 45.99 43.04
C CYS A 5 -34.28 47.09 44.12
N GLN A 6 -33.54 46.94 45.21
CA GLN A 6 -32.72 48.03 45.74
C GLN A 6 -31.58 47.52 46.64
N THR A 7 -30.42 48.13 46.44
CA THR A 7 -29.10 47.90 47.04
C THR A 7 -28.99 48.37 48.49
N ILE A 8 -28.13 47.73 49.29
CA ILE A 8 -26.91 48.32 49.93
C ILE A 8 -26.37 47.42 51.07
N LYS A 9 -25.06 47.11 50.95
CA LYS A 9 -24.01 46.79 51.94
C LYS A 9 -24.38 46.03 53.23
N ASN A 10 -23.71 44.89 53.45
CA ASN A 10 -23.26 44.46 54.77
C ASN A 10 -21.94 43.67 54.71
N TYR A 11 -20.98 44.13 55.51
CA TYR A 11 -19.73 43.46 55.93
C TYR A 11 -20.04 42.17 56.69
N TRP A 12 -19.24 41.10 56.55
CA TRP A 12 -18.88 40.21 57.67
C TRP A 12 -17.46 39.63 57.52
N ARG A 13 -16.72 39.69 58.62
CA ARG A 13 -15.35 39.23 58.87
C ARG A 13 -15.28 37.73 59.18
N CYS A 14 -14.14 37.14 58.83
CA CYS A 14 -13.37 36.06 59.47
C CYS A 14 -14.07 34.88 60.17
N LYS A 15 -13.77 33.66 59.70
CA LYS A 15 -13.23 32.58 60.55
C LYS A 15 -12.25 31.70 59.75
N ALA A 16 -11.15 31.36 60.39
CA ALA A 16 -9.98 30.69 59.86
C ALA A 16 -10.06 29.15 60.01
N VAL A 17 -9.46 28.47 59.03
CA VAL A 17 -8.64 27.24 59.14
C VAL A 17 -9.28 25.98 59.75
N ASN A 18 -9.41 24.91 58.94
CA ASN A 18 -8.71 23.67 59.26
C ASN A 18 -8.40 22.80 58.03
N ARG A 19 -7.17 22.29 57.97
CA ARG A 19 -6.62 21.36 56.98
C ARG A 19 -7.09 19.94 57.28
N LEU A 20 -7.52 19.19 56.26
CA LEU A 20 -7.46 17.73 56.29
C LEU A 20 -6.87 17.23 54.96
N MET A 21 -5.75 16.50 55.07
CA MET A 21 -5.06 15.84 53.98
C MET A 21 -5.98 14.84 53.27
N LEU A 22 -6.08 14.93 51.95
CA LEU A 22 -6.56 13.85 51.09
C LEU A 22 -5.38 13.43 50.19
N ILE A 23 -4.74 12.33 50.59
CA ILE A 23 -3.71 11.64 49.83
C ILE A 23 -4.42 10.97 48.65
N VAL A 24 -4.37 11.59 47.47
CA VAL A 24 -4.76 10.93 46.22
C VAL A 24 -3.59 10.03 45.83
N SER A 25 -3.69 8.76 46.23
CA SER A 25 -2.83 7.67 45.78
C SER A 25 -2.87 7.62 44.25
N MET A 26 -1.75 7.99 43.64
CA MET A 26 -1.47 7.85 42.22
C MET A 26 -1.35 6.36 41.91
N THR A 27 -2.50 5.71 41.74
CA THR A 27 -2.59 4.36 41.17
C THR A 27 -2.12 4.48 39.72
N ALA A 28 -0.86 4.11 39.50
CA ALA A 28 -0.33 3.91 38.17
C ALA A 28 -1.20 2.87 37.48
N VAL A 29 -2.10 3.33 36.60
CA VAL A 29 -2.77 2.48 35.62
C VAL A 29 -1.65 2.00 34.68
N LEU A 30 -1.05 0.87 35.05
CA LEU A 30 -0.26 0.03 34.17
C LEU A 30 -1.21 -0.36 33.03
N PHE A 31 -1.18 0.41 31.95
CA PHE A 31 -1.63 -0.08 30.67
C PHE A 31 -0.81 -1.35 30.41
N PRO A 32 -1.43 -2.55 30.34
CA PRO A 32 -0.70 -3.70 29.86
C PRO A 32 -0.22 -3.33 28.47
N SER A 33 1.10 -3.31 28.29
CA SER A 33 1.72 -3.32 26.98
C SER A 33 1.05 -4.47 26.24
N ALA A 34 0.14 -4.15 25.31
CA ALA A 34 -0.35 -5.15 24.39
C ALA A 34 0.90 -5.61 23.63
N CYS A 35 1.48 -6.73 24.05
CA CYS A 35 2.57 -7.37 23.34
C CYS A 35 2.05 -7.65 21.94
N ALA A 36 2.44 -6.80 20.99
CA ALA A 36 2.12 -7.02 19.60
C ALA A 36 2.78 -8.35 19.20
N SER A 37 1.96 -9.32 18.76
CA SER A 37 2.48 -10.60 18.28
C SER A 37 3.54 -10.33 17.20
N PRO A 38 4.65 -11.07 17.19
CA PRO A 38 5.72 -10.84 16.23
C PRO A 38 5.22 -11.03 14.79
N THR A 39 5.68 -10.18 13.88
CA THR A 39 5.30 -10.22 12.46
C THR A 39 6.47 -10.56 11.57
N VAL A 40 6.13 -11.16 10.44
CA VAL A 40 7.06 -11.60 9.41
C VAL A 40 6.63 -11.02 8.08
N LYS A 41 7.56 -10.36 7.39
CA LYS A 41 7.34 -9.87 6.03
C LYS A 41 7.64 -10.97 5.04
N THR A 42 6.70 -11.25 4.15
CA THR A 42 6.89 -12.17 3.04
C THR A 42 6.42 -11.55 1.74
N THR A 43 6.89 -12.09 0.63
CA THR A 43 6.53 -11.64 -0.71
C THR A 43 6.03 -12.83 -1.53
N ALA A 44 4.92 -12.68 -2.23
CA ALA A 44 4.37 -13.69 -3.13
C ALA A 44 4.12 -13.11 -4.52
N LEU A 45 4.25 -13.94 -5.56
CA LEU A 45 3.89 -13.57 -6.92
C LEU A 45 2.39 -13.78 -7.13
N ALA A 46 1.66 -12.69 -7.36
CA ALA A 46 0.25 -12.71 -7.71
C ALA A 46 0.07 -12.65 -9.24
N PRO A 47 -0.98 -13.29 -9.80
CA PRO A 47 -1.32 -13.17 -11.22
C PRO A 47 -1.78 -11.75 -11.58
N ALA A 48 -1.84 -11.46 -12.88
CA ALA A 48 -2.43 -10.23 -13.37
C ALA A 48 -3.91 -10.13 -12.98
N LYS A 49 -4.44 -8.90 -12.79
CA LYS A 49 -5.89 -8.74 -12.52
C LYS A 49 -6.73 -9.12 -13.74
N PHE A 50 -6.22 -8.89 -14.94
CA PHE A 50 -6.84 -9.26 -16.21
C PHE A 50 -6.08 -10.43 -16.83
N HIS A 51 -6.48 -11.63 -16.45
CA HIS A 51 -5.83 -12.88 -16.81
C HIS A 51 -5.64 -13.08 -18.32
N GLU A 52 -6.66 -12.78 -19.13
CA GLU A 52 -6.58 -12.92 -20.59
C GLU A 52 -5.58 -11.94 -21.23
N ALA A 53 -5.39 -10.76 -20.64
CA ALA A 53 -4.43 -9.79 -21.14
C ALA A 53 -2.98 -10.26 -20.92
N ALA A 54 -2.73 -10.91 -19.79
CA ALA A 54 -1.42 -11.44 -19.42
C ALA A 54 -0.96 -12.62 -20.31
N LYS A 55 -1.90 -13.28 -21.02
CA LYS A 55 -1.58 -14.35 -21.98
C LYS A 55 -0.99 -13.85 -23.30
N LEU A 56 -1.29 -12.61 -23.70
CA LEU A 56 -0.79 -12.03 -24.96
C LEU A 56 0.61 -11.44 -24.74
N LYS A 57 1.65 -12.20 -25.07
CA LYS A 57 3.04 -11.84 -24.76
C LYS A 57 3.72 -11.02 -25.85
N GLU A 58 3.41 -11.26 -27.11
CA GLU A 58 3.90 -10.47 -28.24
C GLU A 58 2.97 -9.30 -28.52
N VAL A 59 3.36 -8.10 -28.07
CA VAL A 59 2.49 -6.93 -28.04
C VAL A 59 3.11 -5.73 -28.74
N ALA A 60 2.26 -4.88 -29.31
CA ALA A 60 2.65 -3.55 -29.77
C ALA A 60 1.83 -2.49 -29.03
N VAL A 61 2.38 -1.27 -28.93
CA VAL A 61 1.69 -0.14 -28.32
C VAL A 61 1.49 0.94 -29.37
N LEU A 62 0.23 1.25 -29.67
CA LEU A 62 -0.15 2.35 -30.54
C LEU A 62 -0.30 3.63 -29.71
N PRO A 63 -0.17 4.82 -30.34
CA PRO A 63 -0.56 6.08 -29.74
C PRO A 63 -1.96 6.01 -29.13
N PHE A 64 -2.11 6.64 -27.97
CA PHE A 64 -3.42 6.85 -27.37
C PHE A 64 -4.06 8.10 -27.99
N ASP A 65 -5.38 8.12 -28.04
CA ASP A 65 -6.14 9.29 -28.45
C ASP A 65 -6.26 10.29 -27.29
N GLY A 66 -5.98 11.56 -27.56
CA GLY A 66 -5.98 12.65 -26.58
C GLY A 66 -4.62 13.32 -26.39
N ALA A 67 -4.61 14.40 -25.59
CA ALA A 67 -3.39 15.14 -25.26
C ALA A 67 -2.37 14.22 -24.56
N ASP A 68 -1.11 14.28 -24.99
CA ASP A 68 0.01 13.42 -24.55
C ASP A 68 -0.10 11.93 -24.95
N GLY A 69 -0.96 11.59 -25.91
CA GLY A 69 -1.20 10.21 -26.34
C GLY A 69 0.03 9.41 -26.74
N MET A 70 0.99 10.05 -27.42
CA MET A 70 2.26 9.42 -27.80
C MET A 70 3.22 9.22 -26.61
N GLU A 71 3.18 10.11 -25.63
CA GLU A 71 4.02 10.06 -24.44
C GLU A 71 3.52 8.97 -23.50
N ILE A 72 2.21 8.88 -23.28
CA ILE A 72 1.59 7.77 -22.53
C ILE A 72 1.86 6.43 -23.19
N ALA A 73 1.80 6.35 -24.53
CA ALA A 73 2.17 5.12 -25.25
C ALA A 73 3.62 4.71 -24.99
N ALA A 74 4.57 5.66 -25.07
CA ALA A 74 5.98 5.41 -24.77
C ALA A 74 6.20 4.96 -23.31
N GLU A 75 5.49 5.59 -22.37
CA GLU A 75 5.54 5.24 -20.96
C GLU A 75 4.98 3.83 -20.68
N ILE A 76 3.89 3.44 -21.36
CA ILE A 76 3.30 2.11 -21.28
C ILE A 76 4.26 1.06 -21.88
N GLU A 77 4.85 1.35 -23.04
CA GLU A 77 5.86 0.50 -23.66
C GLU A 77 7.08 0.29 -22.75
N GLY A 78 7.55 1.37 -22.10
CA GLY A 78 8.59 1.33 -21.08
C GLY A 78 8.22 0.47 -19.87
N VAL A 79 6.95 0.52 -19.43
CA VAL A 79 6.45 -0.36 -18.36
C VAL A 79 6.48 -1.82 -18.82
N LEU A 80 5.96 -2.14 -20.01
CA LEU A 80 5.87 -3.51 -20.50
C LEU A 80 7.26 -4.13 -20.72
N SER A 81 8.19 -3.38 -21.30
CA SER A 81 9.56 -3.83 -21.57
C SER A 81 10.37 -4.06 -20.27
N ALA A 82 10.08 -3.32 -19.20
CA ALA A 82 10.74 -3.49 -17.90
C ALA A 82 10.23 -4.68 -17.08
N ILE A 83 9.18 -5.40 -17.52
CA ILE A 83 8.63 -6.53 -16.77
C ILE A 83 9.46 -7.77 -17.03
N ASN A 84 10.24 -8.15 -16.02
CA ASN A 84 10.93 -9.43 -15.93
C ASN A 84 10.30 -10.28 -14.82
N ILE A 85 10.08 -11.57 -15.10
CA ILE A 85 9.63 -12.56 -14.12
C ILE A 85 10.73 -13.63 -14.04
N GLY A 86 11.48 -13.63 -12.93
CA GLY A 86 12.78 -14.30 -12.87
C GLY A 86 13.74 -13.69 -13.89
N ASP A 87 14.50 -14.54 -14.59
CA ASP A 87 15.48 -14.10 -15.60
C ASP A 87 14.90 -13.96 -17.01
N LYS A 88 13.58 -13.88 -17.15
CA LYS A 88 12.89 -13.82 -18.44
C LYS A 88 12.06 -12.55 -18.57
N GLN A 89 12.21 -11.88 -19.70
CA GLN A 89 11.31 -10.81 -20.12
C GLN A 89 9.90 -11.38 -20.33
N TYR A 90 8.90 -10.72 -19.75
CA TYR A 90 7.54 -11.23 -19.74
C TYR A 90 6.80 -10.95 -21.06
N PHE A 91 6.99 -9.74 -21.61
CA PHE A 91 6.44 -9.33 -22.90
C PHE A 91 7.53 -9.18 -23.97
N THR A 92 7.24 -9.58 -25.19
CA THR A 92 8.01 -9.23 -26.39
C THR A 92 7.35 -8.03 -27.04
N ILE A 93 8.04 -6.89 -27.02
CA ILE A 93 7.54 -5.66 -27.62
C ILE A 93 7.92 -5.62 -29.10
N VAL A 94 6.91 -5.44 -29.96
CA VAL A 94 7.12 -5.26 -31.39
C VAL A 94 7.69 -3.86 -31.65
N ASP A 95 8.70 -3.78 -32.52
CA ASP A 95 9.44 -2.55 -32.82
C ASP A 95 8.52 -1.40 -33.24
N ARG A 96 8.57 -0.32 -32.46
CA ARG A 96 7.82 0.91 -32.68
C ARG A 96 8.16 1.61 -33.99
N THR A 97 9.41 1.58 -34.45
CA THR A 97 9.82 2.24 -35.69
C THR A 97 9.10 1.67 -36.90
N ARG A 98 8.83 0.35 -36.88
CA ARG A 98 8.05 -0.33 -37.92
C ARG A 98 6.59 0.09 -37.89
N LEU A 99 6.01 0.26 -36.71
CA LEU A 99 4.64 0.77 -36.54
C LEU A 99 4.51 2.20 -37.06
N ASP A 100 5.41 3.10 -36.66
CA ASP A 100 5.37 4.51 -37.04
C ASP A 100 5.47 4.68 -38.57
N ARG A 101 6.29 3.85 -39.23
CA ARG A 101 6.36 3.82 -40.70
C ARG A 101 5.03 3.43 -41.34
N ILE A 102 4.39 2.36 -40.87
CA ILE A 102 3.10 1.90 -41.42
C ILE A 102 2.00 2.94 -41.18
N ILE A 103 1.94 3.52 -39.98
CA ILE A 103 0.95 4.52 -39.61
C ILE A 103 1.09 5.77 -40.50
N SER A 104 2.32 6.22 -40.75
CA SER A 104 2.58 7.38 -41.61
C SER A 104 2.29 7.11 -43.10
N GLU A 105 2.62 5.92 -43.61
CA GLU A 105 2.28 5.48 -44.97
C GLU A 105 0.76 5.44 -45.19
N MET A 106 0.01 4.92 -44.21
CA MET A 106 -1.46 4.82 -44.27
C MET A 106 -2.19 6.12 -43.93
N LYS A 107 -1.47 7.18 -43.49
CA LYS A 107 -2.02 8.48 -43.08
C LYS A 107 -3.14 8.37 -42.04
N LEU A 108 -3.01 7.44 -41.09
CA LEU A 108 -4.02 7.20 -40.07
C LEU A 108 -3.99 8.29 -38.99
N THR A 109 -5.17 8.70 -38.53
CA THR A 109 -5.32 9.60 -37.38
C THR A 109 -5.27 8.82 -36.08
N GLN A 110 -4.91 9.47 -34.96
CA GLN A 110 -4.85 8.82 -33.65
C GLN A 110 -6.20 8.19 -33.25
N SER A 111 -7.31 8.86 -33.51
CA SER A 111 -8.64 8.33 -33.21
C SER A 111 -8.98 7.07 -34.03
N ALA A 112 -8.46 6.94 -35.26
CA ALA A 112 -8.61 5.73 -36.05
C ALA A 112 -7.82 4.54 -35.47
N LEU A 113 -6.71 4.79 -34.77
CA LEU A 113 -5.89 3.74 -34.14
C LEU A 113 -6.56 3.11 -32.91
N VAL A 114 -7.60 3.75 -32.35
CA VAL A 114 -8.36 3.24 -31.21
C VAL A 114 -9.45 2.24 -31.64
N ASP A 115 -9.82 2.23 -32.94
CA ASP A 115 -10.77 1.27 -33.48
C ASP A 115 -10.19 -0.16 -33.44
N PRO A 116 -10.89 -1.14 -32.83
CA PRO A 116 -10.38 -2.50 -32.69
C PRO A 116 -10.00 -3.17 -34.02
N ASN A 117 -10.75 -2.95 -35.09
CA ASN A 117 -10.49 -3.61 -36.38
C ASN A 117 -9.26 -3.02 -37.06
N THR A 118 -9.11 -1.69 -37.00
CA THR A 118 -7.94 -0.98 -37.52
C THR A 118 -6.68 -1.39 -36.75
N ALA A 119 -6.74 -1.37 -35.41
CA ALA A 119 -5.65 -1.80 -34.55
C ALA A 119 -5.26 -3.27 -34.79
N ALA A 120 -6.23 -4.18 -34.88
CA ALA A 120 -5.96 -5.59 -35.18
C ALA A 120 -5.31 -5.75 -36.57
N SER A 121 -5.77 -5.02 -37.58
CA SER A 121 -5.18 -5.05 -38.92
C SER A 121 -3.72 -4.58 -38.92
N LEU A 122 -3.41 -3.50 -38.20
CA LEU A 122 -2.03 -3.04 -37.99
C LEU A 122 -1.19 -4.08 -37.24
N GLY A 123 -1.76 -4.69 -36.19
CA GLY A 123 -1.11 -5.76 -35.43
C GLY A 123 -0.67 -6.94 -36.30
N LYS A 124 -1.52 -7.36 -37.26
CA LYS A 124 -1.17 -8.41 -38.23
C LYS A 124 0.03 -8.03 -39.09
N MET A 125 0.14 -6.76 -39.52
CA MET A 125 1.25 -6.30 -40.36
C MET A 125 2.59 -6.26 -39.63
N VAL A 126 2.57 -6.07 -38.30
CA VAL A 126 3.78 -6.01 -37.47
C VAL A 126 4.08 -7.31 -36.72
N GLY A 127 3.21 -8.32 -36.82
CA GLY A 127 3.39 -9.62 -36.16
C GLY A 127 3.11 -9.58 -34.67
N ALA A 128 2.28 -8.64 -34.19
CA ALA A 128 1.82 -8.62 -32.81
C ALA A 128 0.65 -9.59 -32.61
N LYS A 129 0.54 -10.19 -31.43
CA LYS A 129 -0.67 -10.94 -30.99
C LYS A 129 -1.63 -10.06 -30.19
N GLY A 130 -1.13 -9.01 -29.54
CA GLY A 130 -1.93 -8.02 -28.83
C GLY A 130 -1.53 -6.58 -29.19
N ILE A 131 -2.51 -5.68 -29.23
CA ILE A 131 -2.29 -4.25 -29.44
C ILE A 131 -2.83 -3.46 -28.26
N TYR A 132 -1.95 -2.73 -27.59
CA TYR A 132 -2.32 -1.72 -26.61
C TYR A 132 -2.60 -0.39 -27.31
N THR A 133 -3.73 0.22 -27.00
CA THR A 133 -4.10 1.59 -27.38
C THR A 133 -5.12 2.11 -26.36
N GLY A 134 -5.67 3.30 -26.52
CA GLY A 134 -6.71 3.78 -25.63
C GLY A 134 -6.99 5.25 -25.77
N VAL A 135 -7.71 5.79 -24.80
CA VAL A 135 -8.12 7.19 -24.76
C VAL A 135 -7.67 7.84 -23.45
N ILE A 136 -7.18 9.07 -23.52
CA ILE A 136 -6.90 9.90 -22.36
C ILE A 136 -8.16 10.71 -22.06
N THR A 137 -8.86 10.35 -20.99
CA THR A 137 -10.16 10.91 -20.63
C THR A 137 -10.06 12.19 -19.81
N VAL A 138 -9.02 12.30 -18.97
CA VAL A 138 -8.73 13.49 -18.17
C VAL A 138 -7.23 13.70 -18.16
N SER A 139 -6.78 14.91 -18.48
CA SER A 139 -5.41 15.37 -18.23
C SER A 139 -5.51 16.85 -17.86
N ASN A 140 -5.52 17.15 -16.57
CA ASN A 140 -5.68 18.52 -16.11
C ASN A 140 -4.91 18.82 -14.82
N ILE A 141 -4.70 20.12 -14.60
CA ILE A 141 -4.09 20.66 -13.39
C ILE A 141 -4.97 21.82 -12.93
N SER A 142 -5.35 21.81 -11.66
CA SER A 142 -6.17 22.84 -11.04
C SER A 142 -5.51 23.38 -9.78
N ASN A 143 -5.76 24.66 -9.49
CA ASN A 143 -5.37 25.30 -8.24
C ASN A 143 -6.64 25.67 -7.46
N SER A 144 -6.65 25.40 -6.18
CA SER A 144 -7.65 25.89 -5.23
C SER A 144 -6.97 26.75 -4.16
N TYR A 145 -7.54 27.92 -3.90
CA TYR A 145 -7.04 28.88 -2.91
C TYR A 145 -7.84 28.74 -1.62
N TYR A 146 -7.16 28.76 -0.48
CA TYR A 146 -7.78 28.65 0.83
C TYR A 146 -6.95 29.38 1.88
N SER A 147 -7.49 29.57 3.08
CA SER A 147 -6.79 30.24 4.18
C SER A 147 -6.79 29.35 5.43
N GLU A 148 -5.72 29.44 6.22
CA GLU A 148 -5.57 28.74 7.48
C GLU A 148 -5.31 29.73 8.62
N ASP A 149 -5.92 29.51 9.78
CA ASP A 149 -5.60 30.27 10.98
C ASP A 149 -4.39 29.66 11.68
N ARG A 150 -3.37 30.49 11.91
CA ARG A 150 -2.10 30.13 12.55
C ARG A 150 -1.91 30.96 13.81
N SER A 151 -0.97 30.55 14.65
CA SER A 151 -0.57 31.28 15.84
C SER A 151 0.94 31.28 15.97
N LYS A 152 1.53 32.45 16.23
CA LYS A 152 2.97 32.58 16.53
C LYS A 152 3.15 33.08 17.95
N CYS A 153 4.18 32.56 18.61
CA CYS A 153 4.58 33.11 19.89
C CYS A 153 5.18 34.49 19.68
N VAL A 154 4.66 35.50 20.39
CA VAL A 154 5.21 36.88 20.34
C VAL A 154 5.89 37.28 21.64
N GLN A 155 5.73 36.47 22.70
CA GLN A 155 6.37 36.73 23.98
C GLN A 155 6.60 35.41 24.72
N THR A 156 7.83 35.14 25.14
CA THR A 156 8.24 33.98 25.94
C THR A 156 8.52 34.39 27.40
N GLN A 157 8.36 33.46 28.32
CA GLN A 157 8.76 33.67 29.72
C GLN A 157 10.28 33.57 29.85
N THR A 158 10.97 34.57 30.38
CA THR A 158 12.40 34.43 30.74
C THR A 158 12.54 33.57 31.99
N LYS A 159 13.31 32.48 31.90
CA LYS A 159 13.70 31.64 33.04
C LYS A 159 15.20 31.71 33.26
N TYR A 160 15.67 31.28 34.43
CA TYR A 160 17.09 31.29 34.79
C TYR A 160 17.56 29.88 35.14
N ASP A 161 18.72 29.49 34.65
CA ASP A 161 19.35 28.22 35.01
C ASP A 161 19.95 28.26 36.43
N LYS A 162 20.47 27.13 36.92
CA LYS A 162 21.10 27.04 38.26
C LYS A 162 22.33 27.94 38.42
N LYS A 163 22.88 28.50 37.34
CA LYS A 163 24.03 29.42 37.31
C LYS A 163 23.59 30.88 37.10
N GLY A 164 22.29 31.17 37.13
CA GLY A 164 21.73 32.51 36.94
C GLY A 164 21.71 32.99 35.48
N ARG A 165 21.92 32.10 34.50
CA ARG A 165 21.88 32.47 33.07
C ARG A 165 20.45 32.42 32.54
N PRO A 166 19.98 33.46 31.81
CA PRO A 166 18.64 33.47 31.27
C PRO A 166 18.49 32.47 30.12
N TYR A 167 17.32 31.84 30.01
CA TYR A 167 16.91 31.04 28.86
C TYR A 167 15.41 31.23 28.58
N GLU A 168 15.00 30.97 27.34
CA GLU A 168 13.60 31.08 26.93
C GLU A 168 12.78 29.93 27.52
N GLY A 169 11.76 30.31 28.29
CA GLY A 169 10.73 29.43 28.81
C GLY A 169 9.51 29.36 27.87
N PRO A 170 8.36 28.87 28.37
CA PRO A 170 7.17 28.69 27.55
C PRO A 170 6.64 30.02 27.00
N CYS A 171 5.90 29.94 25.90
CA CYS A 171 5.22 31.10 25.32
C CYS A 171 4.12 31.61 26.25
N ILE A 172 4.11 32.92 26.53
CA ILE A 172 3.12 33.59 27.39
C ILE A 172 2.11 34.42 26.58
N LYS A 173 2.43 34.79 25.34
CA LYS A 173 1.51 35.50 24.46
C LYS A 173 1.57 34.96 23.04
N TRP A 174 0.42 34.47 22.59
CA TRP A 174 0.21 34.00 21.23
C TRP A 174 -0.49 35.09 20.40
N SER A 175 0.01 35.32 19.18
CA SER A 175 -0.63 36.17 18.19
C SER A 175 -1.21 35.30 17.09
N LYS A 176 -2.52 35.39 16.89
CA LYS A 176 -3.22 34.73 15.79
C LYS A 176 -3.05 35.54 14.52
N TYR A 177 -2.88 34.85 13.40
CA TYR A 177 -2.87 35.43 12.06
C TYR A 177 -3.40 34.41 11.06
N THR A 178 -3.97 34.90 9.97
CA THR A 178 -4.47 34.06 8.88
C THR A 178 -3.42 34.04 7.77
N VAL A 179 -3.14 32.86 7.23
CA VAL A 179 -2.23 32.68 6.10
C VAL A 179 -3.00 32.19 4.88
N ASN A 180 -2.66 32.73 3.71
CA ASN A 180 -3.20 32.26 2.44
C ASN A 180 -2.37 31.10 1.91
N CYS A 181 -3.06 30.08 1.43
CA CYS A 181 -2.51 28.86 0.93
C CYS A 181 -3.08 28.54 -0.46
N ILE A 182 -2.28 27.83 -1.24
CA ILE A 182 -2.65 27.33 -2.55
C ILE A 182 -2.49 25.81 -2.50
N LYS A 183 -3.51 25.08 -2.93
CA LYS A 183 -3.44 23.64 -3.18
C LYS A 183 -3.54 23.41 -4.69
N ARG A 184 -2.55 22.75 -5.25
CA ARG A 184 -2.49 22.34 -6.65
C ARG A 184 -2.77 20.85 -6.75
N ILE A 185 -3.62 20.46 -7.69
CA ILE A 185 -4.01 19.07 -7.94
C ILE A 185 -3.83 18.76 -9.42
N ALA A 186 -3.06 17.73 -9.74
CA ALA A 186 -2.97 17.15 -11.08
C ALA A 186 -3.81 15.88 -11.13
N ASN A 187 -4.66 15.75 -12.15
CA ASN A 187 -5.44 14.55 -12.42
C ASN A 187 -5.15 14.03 -13.81
N LEU A 188 -4.94 12.72 -13.89
CA LEU A 188 -4.79 11.99 -15.14
C LEU A 188 -5.71 10.77 -15.09
N SER A 189 -6.52 10.56 -16.12
CA SER A 189 -7.35 9.36 -16.28
C SER A 189 -7.21 8.83 -17.70
N VAL A 190 -6.79 7.58 -17.82
CA VAL A 190 -6.54 6.90 -19.10
C VAL A 190 -7.38 5.64 -19.13
N THR A 191 -7.97 5.33 -20.29
CA THR A 191 -8.64 4.06 -20.54
C THR A 191 -7.84 3.27 -21.57
N PRO A 192 -6.77 2.55 -21.12
CA PRO A 192 -6.08 1.60 -21.98
C PRO A 192 -7.00 0.44 -22.36
N LYS A 193 -6.75 -0.08 -23.55
CA LYS A 193 -7.37 -1.25 -24.14
C LYS A 193 -6.29 -2.19 -24.67
N LEU A 194 -6.49 -3.48 -24.53
CA LEU A 194 -5.73 -4.51 -25.25
C LEU A 194 -6.66 -5.22 -26.22
N ILE A 195 -6.29 -5.21 -27.49
CA ILE A 195 -7.02 -5.86 -28.57
C ILE A 195 -6.24 -7.09 -29.00
N GLU A 196 -6.90 -8.26 -28.96
CA GLU A 196 -6.38 -9.50 -29.50
C GLU A 196 -6.40 -9.44 -31.03
N VAL A 197 -5.24 -9.58 -31.65
CA VAL A 197 -5.05 -9.31 -33.09
C VAL A 197 -5.76 -10.34 -33.98
N GLU A 198 -5.83 -11.59 -33.52
CA GLU A 198 -6.47 -12.68 -34.28
C GLU A 198 -7.96 -12.44 -34.46
N THR A 199 -8.65 -12.07 -33.36
CA THR A 199 -10.11 -11.98 -33.29
C THR A 199 -10.63 -10.54 -33.40
N GLY A 200 -9.79 -9.53 -33.17
CA GLY A 200 -10.20 -8.13 -33.01
C GLY A 200 -10.90 -7.85 -31.68
N ARG A 201 -10.98 -8.82 -30.77
CA ARG A 201 -11.69 -8.69 -29.49
C ARG A 201 -10.87 -7.88 -28.50
N VAL A 202 -11.54 -6.99 -27.76
CA VAL A 202 -10.94 -6.30 -26.62
C VAL A 202 -10.88 -7.25 -25.43
N VAL A 203 -9.67 -7.61 -25.00
CA VAL A 203 -9.41 -8.54 -23.87
C VAL A 203 -9.05 -7.85 -22.57
N TYR A 204 -8.72 -6.55 -22.64
CA TYR A 204 -8.59 -5.67 -21.49
C TYR A 204 -9.11 -4.29 -21.85
N ALA A 205 -9.88 -3.69 -20.94
CA ALA A 205 -10.26 -2.30 -20.95
C ALA A 205 -10.58 -1.89 -19.52
N ASN A 206 -9.89 -0.87 -19.01
CA ASN A 206 -10.13 -0.38 -17.65
C ASN A 206 -9.85 1.12 -17.57
N ASN A 207 -10.64 1.86 -16.80
CA ASN A 207 -10.36 3.27 -16.53
C ASN A 207 -9.42 3.36 -15.33
N ILE A 208 -8.17 3.76 -15.58
CA ILE A 208 -7.14 3.92 -14.57
C ILE A 208 -6.80 5.40 -14.41
N SER A 209 -6.81 5.86 -13.17
CA SER A 209 -6.54 7.26 -12.83
C SER A 209 -5.37 7.43 -11.88
N GLY A 210 -4.74 8.60 -11.89
CA GLY A 210 -3.73 9.04 -10.96
C GLY A 210 -3.99 10.47 -10.55
N THR A 211 -3.79 10.76 -9.28
CA THR A 211 -3.91 12.12 -8.72
C THR A 211 -2.69 12.41 -7.88
N ALA A 212 -2.13 13.60 -8.04
CA ALA A 212 -1.09 14.12 -7.18
C ALA A 212 -1.44 15.54 -6.76
N SER A 213 -1.09 15.92 -5.54
CA SER A 213 -1.34 17.27 -5.05
C SER A 213 -0.19 17.78 -4.22
N SER A 214 0.03 19.09 -4.28
CA SER A 214 0.94 19.82 -3.41
C SER A 214 0.23 21.06 -2.88
N SER A 215 0.54 21.44 -1.64
CA SER A 215 0.04 22.68 -1.05
C SER A 215 1.21 23.51 -0.55
N ALA A 216 1.11 24.83 -0.69
CA ALA A 216 2.05 25.77 -0.12
C ALA A 216 1.31 26.99 0.44
N CYS A 217 1.76 27.48 1.58
CA CYS A 217 1.25 28.68 2.24
C CYS A 217 2.30 29.79 2.18
N GLN A 218 1.88 31.05 2.24
CA GLN A 218 2.77 32.21 2.15
C GLN A 218 3.86 32.26 3.24
N ASP A 219 3.62 31.62 4.39
CA ASP A 219 4.54 31.54 5.53
C ASP A 219 5.43 30.29 5.53
N SER A 220 5.27 29.40 4.55
CA SER A 220 6.04 28.17 4.41
C SER A 220 7.27 28.37 3.51
N SER A 221 8.41 27.79 3.90
CA SER A 221 9.61 27.73 3.07
C SER A 221 9.55 26.65 1.98
N ALA A 222 8.59 25.72 2.06
CA ALA A 222 8.43 24.66 1.07
C ALA A 222 7.72 25.22 -0.18
N PRO A 223 8.35 25.14 -1.37
CA PRO A 223 7.74 25.62 -2.59
C PRO A 223 6.56 24.73 -3.01
N LEU A 224 5.58 25.34 -3.68
CA LEU A 224 4.50 24.60 -4.32
C LEU A 224 5.06 23.78 -5.48
N ALA A 225 4.84 22.46 -5.49
CA ALA A 225 5.35 21.57 -6.53
C ALA A 225 4.89 22.03 -7.92
N ASN A 226 5.78 22.01 -8.90
CA ASN A 226 5.48 22.51 -10.24
C ASN A 226 4.50 21.56 -10.98
N PRO A 227 3.77 22.08 -12.00
CA PRO A 227 2.79 21.28 -12.75
C PRO A 227 3.34 19.96 -13.33
N PHE A 228 4.57 19.97 -13.86
CA PHE A 228 5.20 18.80 -14.46
C PHE A 228 5.46 17.70 -13.43
N GLU A 229 6.03 18.05 -12.27
CA GLU A 229 6.30 17.11 -11.19
C GLU A 229 5.02 16.40 -10.71
N LEU A 230 3.94 17.15 -10.50
CA LEU A 230 2.65 16.57 -10.10
C LEU A 230 2.07 15.67 -11.18
N MET A 231 2.19 16.04 -12.46
CA MET A 231 1.75 15.19 -13.56
C MET A 231 2.57 13.90 -13.64
N GLN A 232 3.89 13.95 -13.44
CA GLN A 232 4.74 12.76 -13.38
C GLN A 232 4.35 11.84 -12.21
N MET A 233 3.98 12.39 -11.05
CA MET A 233 3.46 11.61 -9.92
C MET A 233 2.12 10.95 -10.27
N ALA A 234 1.19 11.66 -10.91
CA ALA A 234 -0.08 11.10 -11.37
C ALA A 234 0.13 9.97 -12.40
N ARG A 235 1.03 10.18 -13.38
CA ARG A 235 1.44 9.16 -14.36
C ARG A 235 2.04 7.92 -13.71
N ARG A 236 2.85 8.08 -12.65
CA ARG A 236 3.38 6.94 -11.87
C ARG A 236 2.26 6.07 -11.29
N SER A 237 1.19 6.68 -10.79
CA SER A 237 0.02 5.93 -10.30
C SER A 237 -0.69 5.18 -11.41
N VAL A 238 -0.89 5.81 -12.58
CA VAL A 238 -1.49 5.17 -13.77
C VAL A 238 -0.64 3.99 -14.22
N LYS A 239 0.67 4.17 -14.40
CA LYS A 239 1.62 3.11 -14.77
C LYS A 239 1.60 1.94 -13.80
N HIS A 240 1.57 2.20 -12.50
CA HIS A 240 1.51 1.15 -11.49
C HIS A 240 0.21 0.34 -11.59
N LYS A 241 -0.95 1.02 -11.74
CA LYS A 241 -2.24 0.35 -11.92
C LYS A 241 -2.24 -0.52 -13.18
N PHE A 242 -1.85 0.06 -14.32
CA PHE A 242 -1.71 -0.66 -15.59
C PHE A 242 -0.83 -1.90 -15.47
N ARG A 243 0.36 -1.78 -14.86
CA ARG A 243 1.30 -2.90 -14.66
C ARG A 243 0.70 -4.06 -13.86
N THR A 244 -0.14 -3.77 -12.86
CA THR A 244 -0.83 -4.82 -12.08
C THR A 244 -2.03 -5.40 -12.79
N ASP A 245 -2.62 -4.64 -13.73
CA ASP A 245 -3.75 -5.09 -14.52
C ASP A 245 -3.31 -6.17 -15.51
N VAL A 246 -2.15 -5.99 -16.16
CA VAL A 246 -1.77 -6.79 -17.34
C VAL A 246 -0.65 -7.81 -17.10
N ALA A 247 0.01 -7.81 -15.95
CA ALA A 247 1.11 -8.75 -15.68
C ALA A 247 1.19 -9.19 -14.20
N PRO A 248 1.74 -10.40 -13.93
CA PRO A 248 2.00 -10.88 -12.58
C PRO A 248 2.85 -9.91 -11.74
N TYR A 249 2.51 -9.69 -10.48
CA TYR A 249 3.20 -8.76 -9.58
C TYR A 249 3.55 -9.36 -8.22
N TYR A 250 4.68 -8.92 -7.66
CA TYR A 250 5.05 -9.24 -6.30
C TYR A 250 4.21 -8.41 -5.33
N ILE A 251 3.54 -9.10 -4.41
CA ILE A 251 2.85 -8.51 -3.26
C ILE A 251 3.68 -8.78 -2.02
N THR A 252 3.96 -7.75 -1.24
CA THR A 252 4.55 -7.90 0.10
C THR A 252 3.46 -7.76 1.14
N PHE A 253 3.41 -8.70 2.07
CA PHE A 253 2.44 -8.70 3.16
C PHE A 253 3.08 -9.19 4.45
N GLU A 254 2.45 -8.83 5.57
CA GLU A 254 2.89 -9.22 6.90
C GLU A 254 2.02 -10.34 7.45
N ILE A 255 2.67 -11.38 7.99
CA ILE A 255 2.01 -12.47 8.67
C ILE A 255 2.34 -12.37 10.16
N LYS A 256 1.30 -12.39 11.01
CA LYS A 256 1.45 -12.47 12.46
C LYS A 256 1.80 -13.91 12.85
N LEU A 257 2.86 -14.09 13.62
CA LEU A 257 3.20 -15.36 14.25
C LEU A 257 2.32 -15.61 15.47
N MET A 258 2.22 -16.88 15.86
CA MET A 258 1.78 -17.26 17.19
C MET A 258 2.98 -17.32 18.13
N ASP A 259 2.85 -16.74 19.31
CA ASP A 259 3.88 -16.66 20.34
C ASP A 259 3.44 -17.27 21.68
N SER A 260 2.23 -17.85 21.74
CA SER A 260 1.76 -18.59 22.91
C SER A 260 2.44 -19.96 23.01
N THR A 261 2.89 -20.29 24.22
CA THR A 261 3.41 -21.62 24.59
C THR A 261 2.30 -22.58 25.04
N GLU A 262 1.03 -22.15 25.04
CA GLU A 262 -0.10 -22.99 25.43
C GLU A 262 -0.19 -24.26 24.56
N GLY A 263 -0.35 -25.42 25.21
CA GLY A 263 -0.43 -26.71 24.54
C GLY A 263 0.92 -27.30 24.09
N ILE A 264 2.05 -26.69 24.45
CA ILE A 264 3.38 -27.28 24.29
C ILE A 264 3.67 -28.20 25.50
N SER A 265 3.97 -29.46 25.25
CA SER A 265 3.98 -30.51 26.29
C SER A 265 5.34 -30.75 26.97
N SER A 266 6.44 -30.25 26.40
CA SER A 266 7.81 -30.45 26.91
C SER A 266 8.49 -29.10 27.14
N LYS A 267 9.24 -28.99 28.24
CA LYS A 267 10.05 -27.80 28.55
C LYS A 267 11.13 -27.55 27.49
N GLU A 268 11.70 -28.62 26.94
CA GLU A 268 12.65 -28.53 25.85
C GLU A 268 11.98 -27.97 24.59
N ALA A 269 10.72 -28.36 24.31
CA ALA A 269 9.93 -27.82 23.22
C ALA A 269 9.57 -26.34 23.43
N GLU A 270 9.19 -25.94 24.64
CA GLU A 270 8.93 -24.54 25.01
C GLU A 270 10.18 -23.68 24.80
N LYS A 271 11.34 -24.13 25.31
CA LYS A 271 12.61 -23.44 25.13
C LYS A 271 12.96 -23.28 23.65
N LYS A 272 12.78 -24.33 22.84
CA LYS A 272 12.99 -24.25 21.39
C LYS A 272 12.02 -23.27 20.76
N PHE A 273 10.75 -23.28 21.15
CA PHE A 273 9.74 -22.36 20.64
C PHE A 273 10.08 -20.90 20.93
N GLU A 274 10.50 -20.57 22.15
CA GLU A 274 10.96 -19.22 22.50
C GLU A 274 12.14 -18.78 21.62
N GLN A 275 13.11 -19.68 21.37
CA GLN A 275 14.21 -19.42 20.45
C GLN A 275 13.72 -19.19 19.01
N CYS A 276 12.72 -19.94 18.53
CA CYS A 276 12.13 -19.72 17.21
C CYS A 276 11.59 -18.30 17.06
N ILE A 277 10.86 -17.84 18.09
CA ILE A 277 10.26 -16.51 18.10
C ILE A 277 11.33 -15.41 18.10
N ASP A 278 12.43 -15.60 18.83
CA ASP A 278 13.55 -14.66 18.82
C ASP A 278 14.22 -14.58 17.44
N PHE A 279 14.53 -15.73 16.83
CA PHE A 279 15.08 -15.75 15.46
C PHE A 279 14.12 -15.10 14.46
N ALA A 280 12.83 -15.40 14.53
CA ALA A 280 11.85 -14.83 13.61
C ALA A 280 11.72 -13.30 13.76
N LYS A 281 11.73 -12.77 14.99
CA LYS A 281 11.77 -11.32 15.27
C LYS A 281 12.99 -10.62 14.68
N ASN A 282 14.11 -11.34 14.60
CA ASN A 282 15.35 -10.87 14.00
C ASN A 282 15.47 -11.21 12.50
N ASN A 283 14.35 -11.48 11.82
CA ASN A 283 14.27 -11.78 10.38
C ASN A 283 15.10 -13.02 9.96
N ARG A 284 15.30 -13.97 10.89
CA ARG A 284 16.02 -15.23 10.69
C ARG A 284 15.06 -16.42 10.64
N LEU A 285 14.15 -16.36 9.67
CA LEU A 285 13.11 -17.39 9.49
C LEU A 285 13.66 -18.74 9.08
N ASP A 286 14.78 -18.76 8.36
CA ASP A 286 15.56 -19.95 8.06
C ASP A 286 15.76 -20.80 9.32
N ARG A 287 16.31 -20.18 10.37
CA ARG A 287 16.57 -20.86 11.64
C ARG A 287 15.31 -21.08 12.46
N ALA A 288 14.36 -20.16 12.42
CA ALA A 288 13.08 -20.33 13.13
C ALA A 288 12.30 -21.56 12.62
N CYS A 289 12.25 -21.76 11.30
CA CYS A 289 11.57 -22.90 10.69
C CYS A 289 12.20 -24.24 11.04
N GLU A 290 13.54 -24.31 11.09
CA GLU A 290 14.26 -25.50 11.57
C GLU A 290 13.91 -25.83 13.03
N LEU A 291 13.98 -24.82 13.92
CA LEU A 291 13.69 -24.99 15.34
C LEU A 291 12.22 -25.33 15.61
N TRP A 292 11.26 -24.79 14.85
CA TRP A 292 9.86 -25.20 14.97
C TRP A 292 9.67 -26.66 14.53
N GLY A 293 10.43 -27.12 13.53
CA GLY A 293 10.46 -28.52 13.12
C GLY A 293 10.93 -29.44 14.24
N GLU A 294 12.02 -29.07 14.92
CA GLU A 294 12.51 -29.79 16.11
C GLU A 294 11.50 -29.76 17.27
N ALA A 295 10.90 -28.60 17.54
CA ALA A 295 9.90 -28.45 18.60
C ALA A 295 8.64 -29.30 18.33
N ARG A 296 8.25 -29.46 17.06
CA ARG A 296 7.13 -30.33 16.65
C ARG A 296 7.37 -31.80 16.99
N ILE A 297 8.61 -32.29 16.92
CA ILE A 297 8.92 -33.69 17.30
C ILE A 297 8.56 -33.94 18.78
N LEU A 298 8.79 -32.94 19.63
CA LEU A 298 8.56 -33.00 21.07
C LEU A 298 7.13 -32.61 21.48
N SER A 299 6.41 -31.90 20.61
CA SER A 299 5.05 -31.39 20.85
C SER A 299 4.24 -31.36 19.54
N PRO A 300 3.84 -32.55 19.03
CA PRO A 300 3.32 -32.69 17.67
C PRO A 300 1.95 -32.03 17.43
N ASN A 301 1.17 -31.84 18.49
CA ASN A 301 -0.19 -31.29 18.45
C ASN A 301 -0.27 -29.86 19.00
N SER A 302 0.86 -29.18 19.23
CA SER A 302 0.83 -27.77 19.64
C SER A 302 0.28 -26.91 18.49
N ALA A 303 -0.80 -26.18 18.77
CA ALA A 303 -1.47 -25.35 17.78
C ALA A 303 -0.57 -24.22 17.26
N SER A 304 0.21 -23.59 18.16
CA SER A 304 1.14 -22.50 17.80
C SER A 304 2.31 -22.99 16.96
N ILE A 305 2.87 -24.17 17.26
CA ILE A 305 3.94 -24.79 16.46
C ILE A 305 3.41 -25.17 15.06
N LEU A 306 2.25 -25.84 14.99
CA LEU A 306 1.63 -26.23 13.71
C LEU A 306 1.33 -25.02 12.83
N TYR A 307 0.76 -23.96 13.40
CA TYR A 307 0.48 -22.71 12.69
C TYR A 307 1.76 -22.07 12.15
N ASN A 308 2.79 -21.91 12.99
CA ASN A 308 4.04 -21.27 12.54
C ASN A 308 4.80 -22.12 11.49
N LEU A 309 4.72 -23.45 11.54
CA LEU A 309 5.22 -24.32 10.47
C LEU A 309 4.40 -24.20 9.18
N GLY A 310 3.10 -23.92 9.30
CA GLY A 310 2.26 -23.56 8.15
C GLY A 310 2.79 -22.33 7.43
N ILE A 311 3.26 -21.32 8.18
CA ILE A 311 3.91 -20.13 7.62
C ILE A 311 5.20 -20.50 6.90
N CYS A 312 6.03 -21.37 7.49
CA CYS A 312 7.25 -21.85 6.83
C CYS A 312 6.95 -22.55 5.49
N SER A 313 5.92 -23.39 5.46
CA SER A 313 5.50 -24.10 4.24
C SER A 313 4.93 -23.13 3.19
N GLU A 314 4.13 -22.15 3.64
CA GLU A 314 3.57 -21.09 2.79
C GLU A 314 4.70 -20.28 2.14
N MET A 315 5.74 -19.93 2.90
CA MET A 315 6.91 -19.20 2.42
C MET A 315 7.80 -20.01 1.49
N ALA A 316 7.86 -21.34 1.67
CA ALA A 316 8.54 -22.24 0.75
C ALA A 316 7.77 -22.45 -0.57
N GLY A 317 6.52 -21.96 -0.66
CA GLY A 317 5.64 -22.14 -1.81
C GLY A 317 4.89 -23.48 -1.81
N ASP A 318 5.04 -24.30 -0.77
CA ASP A 318 4.24 -25.52 -0.57
C ASP A 318 2.90 -25.17 0.09
N LEU A 319 2.02 -24.59 -0.74
CA LEU A 319 0.73 -24.08 -0.30
C LEU A 319 -0.21 -25.18 0.21
N GLU A 320 -0.10 -26.40 -0.34
CA GLU A 320 -0.91 -27.54 0.08
C GLU A 320 -0.49 -28.01 1.48
N GLN A 321 0.82 -28.14 1.73
CA GLN A 321 1.33 -28.44 3.06
C GLN A 321 0.98 -27.35 4.07
N ALA A 322 1.09 -26.07 3.67
CA ALA A 322 0.69 -24.95 4.51
C ALA A 322 -0.78 -25.04 4.93
N TYR A 323 -1.68 -25.29 3.98
CA TYR A 323 -3.10 -25.45 4.22
C TYR A 323 -3.39 -26.58 5.22
N ASP A 324 -2.75 -27.74 5.05
CA ASP A 324 -2.90 -28.88 5.97
C ASP A 324 -2.40 -28.56 7.38
N LEU A 325 -1.27 -27.86 7.51
CA LEU A 325 -0.73 -27.44 8.81
C LEU A 325 -1.65 -26.45 9.52
N TYR A 326 -2.20 -25.46 8.80
CA TYR A 326 -3.18 -24.54 9.37
C TYR A 326 -4.47 -25.24 9.78
N LYS A 327 -4.96 -26.21 8.98
CA LYS A 327 -6.12 -27.05 9.34
C LYS A 327 -5.85 -27.89 10.58
N LYS A 328 -4.64 -28.42 10.72
CA LYS A 328 -4.22 -29.16 11.91
C LYS A 328 -4.17 -28.25 13.13
N ALA A 329 -3.61 -27.05 13.00
CA ALA A 329 -3.60 -26.05 14.09
C ALA A 329 -5.02 -25.68 14.52
N ASP A 330 -5.92 -25.41 13.57
CA ASP A 330 -7.34 -25.09 13.81
C ASP A 330 -8.05 -26.18 14.64
N ARG A 331 -7.82 -27.46 14.30
CA ARG A 331 -8.40 -28.61 15.03
C ARG A 331 -7.93 -28.74 16.49
N GLN A 332 -6.79 -28.16 16.84
CA GLN A 332 -6.27 -28.19 18.21
C GLN A 332 -6.82 -27.05 19.07
N MET A 333 -7.56 -26.11 18.47
CA MET A 333 -8.13 -24.97 19.17
C MET A 333 -9.57 -25.25 19.58
N GLY A 334 -9.94 -24.83 20.79
CA GLY A 334 -11.32 -24.95 21.30
C GLY A 334 -12.27 -23.84 20.80
N ARG A 335 -11.76 -22.84 20.08
CA ARG A 335 -12.51 -21.71 19.53
C ARG A 335 -11.80 -21.14 18.29
N PRO A 336 -12.52 -20.44 17.40
CA PRO A 336 -11.91 -19.79 16.25
C PRO A 336 -10.80 -18.80 16.66
N ASP A 337 -9.69 -18.84 15.93
CA ASP A 337 -8.58 -17.89 16.05
C ASP A 337 -8.44 -17.05 14.78
N GLU A 338 -8.25 -15.74 14.95
CA GLU A 338 -8.15 -14.77 13.85
C GLU A 338 -6.95 -15.06 12.93
N LYS A 339 -5.80 -15.44 13.50
CA LYS A 339 -4.58 -15.69 12.73
C LYS A 339 -4.73 -16.93 11.87
N VAL A 340 -5.26 -18.02 12.45
CA VAL A 340 -5.53 -19.27 11.72
C VAL A 340 -6.57 -19.05 10.61
N SER A 341 -7.68 -18.39 10.92
CA SER A 341 -8.73 -18.09 9.95
C SER A 341 -8.19 -17.26 8.78
N SER A 342 -7.40 -16.23 9.08
CA SER A 342 -6.75 -15.38 8.07
C SER A 342 -5.75 -16.15 7.21
N ALA A 343 -5.00 -17.08 7.82
CA ALA A 343 -4.03 -17.91 7.11
C ALA A 343 -4.71 -18.93 6.18
N LEU A 344 -5.76 -19.60 6.63
CA LEU A 344 -6.55 -20.52 5.79
C LEU A 344 -7.17 -19.80 4.60
N TYR A 345 -7.77 -18.63 4.81
CA TYR A 345 -8.32 -17.81 3.72
C TYR A 345 -7.23 -17.40 2.72
N ARG A 346 -6.10 -16.90 3.22
CA ARG A 346 -4.97 -16.45 2.40
C ARG A 346 -4.37 -17.56 1.56
N VAL A 347 -4.05 -18.71 2.15
CA VAL A 347 -3.48 -19.84 1.41
C VAL A 347 -4.46 -20.42 0.40
N SER A 348 -5.75 -20.52 0.75
CA SER A 348 -6.77 -20.96 -0.20
C SER A 348 -6.82 -20.04 -1.44
N ALA A 349 -6.74 -18.72 -1.22
CA ALA A 349 -6.68 -17.75 -2.31
C ALA A 349 -5.38 -17.89 -3.13
N GLN A 350 -4.23 -18.09 -2.48
CA GLN A 350 -2.95 -18.31 -3.16
C GLN A 350 -2.95 -19.58 -4.02
N ILE A 351 -3.56 -20.68 -3.57
CA ILE A 351 -3.68 -21.92 -4.36
C ILE A 351 -4.45 -21.64 -5.67
N GLN A 352 -5.58 -20.92 -5.58
CA GLN A 352 -6.36 -20.52 -6.76
C GLN A 352 -5.56 -19.59 -7.68
N GLN A 353 -4.83 -18.63 -7.11
CA GLN A 353 -3.97 -17.72 -7.85
C GLN A 353 -2.81 -18.43 -8.55
N GLN A 354 -2.21 -19.45 -7.92
CA GLN A 354 -1.12 -20.24 -8.50
C GLN A 354 -1.56 -20.93 -9.80
N LYS A 355 -2.82 -21.39 -9.88
CA LYS A 355 -3.38 -21.95 -11.12
C LYS A 355 -3.38 -20.92 -12.25
N LYS A 356 -3.90 -19.72 -12.01
CA LYS A 356 -3.90 -18.62 -13.01
C LYS A 356 -2.49 -18.23 -13.41
N LEU A 357 -1.58 -18.15 -12.44
CA LEU A 357 -0.19 -17.81 -12.68
C LEU A 357 0.50 -18.86 -13.57
N ARG A 358 0.23 -20.15 -13.37
CA ARG A 358 0.75 -21.21 -14.25
C ARG A 358 0.28 -21.04 -15.69
N GLU A 359 -0.99 -20.68 -15.89
CA GLU A 359 -1.55 -20.40 -17.22
C GLU A 359 -0.91 -19.13 -17.84
N GLU A 360 -0.67 -18.07 -17.06
CA GLU A 360 0.01 -16.84 -17.51
C GLU A 360 1.50 -17.06 -17.83
N MET A 361 2.14 -18.00 -17.13
CA MET A 361 3.55 -18.34 -17.30
C MET A 361 3.78 -19.43 -18.36
N ALA A 362 2.74 -20.11 -18.82
CA ALA A 362 2.82 -21.08 -19.92
C ALA A 362 3.32 -20.38 -21.20
N LYS A 363 4.22 -21.04 -21.93
CA LYS A 363 4.83 -20.48 -23.14
C LYS A 363 3.91 -20.59 -24.34
#